data_AF-A0A0G4H0K6-F1
#
_entry.id   AF-A0A0G4H0K6-F1
#
_cell.length_a   1.000
_cell.length_b   1.000
_cell.length_c   1.000
_cell.angle_alpha   90.00
_cell.angle_beta   90.00
_cell.angle_gamma   90.00
#
_symmetry.space_group_name_H-M   'P 1'
#
loop_
_entity.id
_entity.type
_entity.pdbx_description
1 polymer ?
#
loop_
_entity_poly.entity_id
_entity_poly.type
_entity_poly.pdbx_seq_one_letter_code
_entity_poly.pdbx_strand_id
1 'polypeptide(L)'
;MSDRKRSAPGDGQSGSAATGGGKHPRLDDSAAGGLANGPQPSGDVAQQLLKAIDNKGLTGVVEFVGLSKEDQRRALRIMQEGHSWAEVNGMVQVAQNCGYCNLPIKPTADDLKAYEANKASVAPVVAQLMMVGRHVQFSDGSRLQLFRHGDQVRVINDEPAFKLSIGRPGPAGRQHTLEHDPPAYGDIVYSTRSSRWVGGSGWGQAPIASVSAFATNKILTYFEKTHRMHRTAEKILDSRVGGGRLDALLTQSPQTSVEGCTVATTTPGDHANERWLVLTDSSHPFVAWIYIGRDSDVEFGRVGEGWRISLHNVTVEVKTTEPPASGVSRDAPFKDRFPLTTQLARVVLGQVAPFVFGQQHHYHHHHQQQQQDGGVPSGGSQQRQDEQGFTLCPSGARHKVLVEGTGNVPTLDQRIEYDESLWPDGFHTDDQTGVTIQGREVSERVSELDEYEREAFLSMREGEGDQADHQAIGRVGLLCRAAAQKHFGW
;
A
#
# COMPACT_ATOMS: atom_id res chain seq x y z
N MET A 1 46.03 5.33 -23.88
CA MET A 1 47.16 4.85 -23.05
C MET A 1 46.58 4.21 -21.81
N SER A 2 47.20 3.11 -21.38
CA SER A 2 46.69 2.10 -20.46
C SER A 2 45.74 1.09 -21.11
N ASP A 3 45.99 -0.16 -20.78
CA ASP A 3 46.15 -1.29 -21.69
C ASP A 3 45.60 -2.53 -20.98
N ARG A 4 45.15 -3.54 -21.76
CA ARG A 4 44.90 -4.95 -21.37
C ARG A 4 43.68 -5.22 -20.44
N LYS A 5 42.97 -6.36 -20.52
CA LYS A 5 43.12 -7.62 -21.27
C LYS A 5 41.75 -8.33 -21.24
N ARG A 6 41.30 -8.87 -22.37
CA ARG A 6 40.21 -9.85 -22.46
C ARG A 6 40.75 -11.24 -22.14
N SER A 7 39.96 -12.03 -21.40
CA SER A 7 40.13 -13.49 -21.30
C SER A 7 38.75 -14.15 -21.39
N ALA A 8 38.59 -15.01 -22.40
CA ALA A 8 37.53 -16.00 -22.50
C ALA A 8 37.86 -17.24 -21.64
N PRO A 9 36.87 -18.08 -21.34
CA PRO A 9 36.88 -19.46 -21.85
C PRO A 9 35.46 -19.88 -22.28
N GLY A 10 35.20 -20.90 -23.08
CA GLY A 10 35.96 -22.03 -23.57
C GLY A 10 34.92 -23.11 -23.90
N ASP A 11 34.77 -23.42 -25.19
CA ASP A 11 33.88 -24.49 -25.67
C ASP A 11 34.40 -25.87 -25.26
N GLY A 12 33.50 -26.74 -24.82
CA GLY A 12 33.86 -28.08 -24.34
C GLY A 12 32.70 -29.06 -24.26
N GLN A 13 32.44 -29.70 -25.40
CA GLN A 13 32.03 -31.10 -25.56
C GLN A 13 30.62 -31.59 -25.16
N SER A 14 29.91 -31.92 -26.23
CA SER A 14 28.93 -32.99 -26.41
C SER A 14 29.32 -34.34 -25.79
N GLY A 15 28.36 -34.99 -25.11
CA GLY A 15 28.43 -36.39 -24.72
C GLY A 15 27.03 -37.02 -24.74
N SER A 16 26.85 -38.00 -25.61
CA SER A 16 25.62 -38.71 -25.94
C SER A 16 25.31 -39.88 -24.98
N ALA A 17 24.01 -40.13 -24.80
CA ALA A 17 23.29 -41.39 -24.59
C ALA A 17 23.94 -42.56 -23.80
N ALA A 18 23.23 -43.04 -22.77
CA ALA A 18 22.99 -44.48 -22.59
C ALA A 18 21.79 -44.75 -21.68
N THR A 19 20.88 -45.55 -22.24
CA THR A 19 19.79 -46.33 -21.65
C THR A 19 20.26 -47.31 -20.57
N GLY A 20 19.43 -47.59 -19.57
CA GLY A 20 19.65 -48.72 -18.66
C GLY A 20 18.49 -48.95 -17.69
N GLY A 21 17.50 -49.73 -18.13
CA GLY A 21 16.46 -50.26 -17.25
C GLY A 21 17.00 -51.38 -16.35
N GLY A 22 16.48 -51.43 -15.12
CA GLY A 22 16.75 -52.52 -14.17
C GLY A 22 15.57 -52.67 -13.21
N LYS A 23 14.78 -53.72 -13.42
CA LYS A 23 13.70 -54.19 -12.55
C LYS A 23 14.24 -55.06 -11.41
N HIS A 24 13.48 -55.07 -10.30
CA HIS A 24 13.33 -56.09 -9.24
C HIS A 24 14.41 -56.21 -8.14
N PRO A 25 14.08 -56.78 -6.95
CA PRO A 25 12.77 -56.97 -6.30
C PRO A 25 12.70 -56.50 -4.82
N ARG A 26 11.47 -56.51 -4.29
CA ARG A 26 11.14 -56.62 -2.85
C ARG A 26 11.86 -57.80 -2.21
N LEU A 27 12.37 -57.59 -0.99
CA LEU A 27 12.45 -58.61 0.06
C LEU A 27 12.01 -57.98 1.38
N ASP A 28 11.09 -58.67 2.03
CA ASP A 28 10.53 -58.41 3.34
C ASP A 28 11.50 -58.76 4.48
N ASP A 29 11.09 -58.35 5.68
CA ASP A 29 11.43 -58.90 7.00
C ASP A 29 12.85 -58.75 7.55
N SER A 30 12.97 -57.94 8.60
CA SER A 30 13.26 -58.49 9.94
C SER A 30 13.21 -57.41 11.01
N ALA A 31 12.32 -57.63 11.97
CA ALA A 31 12.35 -57.06 13.30
C ALA A 31 13.60 -57.54 14.06
N ALA A 32 14.36 -56.62 14.65
CA ALA A 32 15.14 -56.89 15.86
C ALA A 32 15.73 -55.58 16.42
N GLY A 33 15.62 -55.43 17.74
CA GLY A 33 16.66 -54.74 18.51
C GLY A 33 16.37 -53.29 18.86
N GLY A 34 15.63 -53.10 19.96
CA GLY A 34 15.74 -51.89 20.74
C GLY A 34 17.19 -51.66 21.15
N LEU A 35 17.76 -50.56 20.67
CA LEU A 35 18.92 -49.94 21.29
C LEU A 35 18.46 -48.58 21.79
N ALA A 36 18.63 -48.41 23.10
CA ALA A 36 18.34 -47.21 23.83
C ALA A 36 18.82 -45.97 23.06
N ASN A 37 17.92 -45.00 22.87
CA ASN A 37 18.25 -43.63 22.58
C ASN A 37 19.09 -43.09 23.75
N GLY A 38 20.39 -43.38 23.73
CA GLY A 38 21.36 -42.59 24.49
C GLY A 38 21.24 -41.13 24.06
N PRO A 39 21.46 -40.17 24.96
CA PRO A 39 21.37 -38.75 24.63
C PRO A 39 22.28 -38.49 23.42
N GLN A 40 21.69 -38.12 22.28
CA GLN A 40 22.47 -37.69 21.13
C GLN A 40 23.45 -36.60 21.62
N PRO A 41 24.72 -36.66 21.22
CA PRO A 41 25.72 -35.67 21.62
C PRO A 41 25.14 -34.30 21.26
N SER A 42 25.03 -33.43 22.26
CA SER A 42 24.47 -32.09 22.12
C SER A 42 25.10 -31.41 20.91
N GLY A 43 24.38 -31.41 19.78
CA GLY A 43 24.86 -30.81 18.54
C GLY A 43 25.27 -29.37 18.80
N ASP A 44 26.27 -28.88 18.08
CA ASP A 44 26.72 -27.50 18.19
C ASP A 44 25.50 -26.55 18.19
N VAL A 45 25.43 -25.65 19.18
CA VAL A 45 24.27 -24.75 19.36
C VAL A 45 24.02 -23.94 18.08
N ALA A 46 25.09 -23.59 17.35
CA ALA A 46 25.00 -22.93 16.06
C ALA A 46 24.25 -23.78 15.01
N GLN A 47 24.53 -25.08 14.93
CA GLN A 47 23.84 -25.98 13.98
C GLN A 47 22.36 -26.14 14.35
N GLN A 48 22.05 -26.24 15.65
CA GLN A 48 20.66 -26.29 16.11
C GLN A 48 19.91 -25.00 15.77
N LEU A 49 20.58 -23.85 15.89
CA LEU A 49 20.03 -22.54 15.55
C LEU A 49 19.76 -22.41 14.05
N LEU A 50 20.69 -22.83 13.19
CA LEU A 50 20.47 -22.86 11.74
C LEU A 50 19.28 -23.72 11.35
N LYS A 51 19.16 -24.92 11.94
CA LYS A 51 17.99 -25.79 11.73
C LYS A 51 16.70 -25.14 12.21
N ALA A 52 16.73 -24.42 13.33
CA ALA A 52 15.55 -23.73 13.86
C ALA A 52 15.12 -22.56 12.96
N ILE A 53 16.07 -21.80 12.40
CA ILE A 53 15.80 -20.75 11.39
C ILE A 53 15.13 -21.36 10.16
N ASP A 54 15.68 -22.46 9.64
CA ASP A 54 15.18 -23.13 8.44
C ASP A 54 13.76 -23.68 8.65
N ASN A 55 13.52 -24.33 9.79
CA ASN A 55 12.20 -24.81 10.19
C ASN A 55 11.14 -23.70 10.28
N LYS A 56 11.55 -22.43 10.42
CA LYS A 56 10.66 -21.26 10.47
C LYS A 56 10.57 -20.52 9.13
N GLY A 57 11.23 -21.02 8.08
CA GLY A 57 11.27 -20.35 6.78
C GLY A 57 12.00 -19.01 6.80
N LEU A 58 12.92 -18.82 7.75
CA LEU A 58 13.70 -17.59 7.92
C LEU A 58 15.11 -17.68 7.30
N THR A 59 15.39 -18.74 6.56
CA THR A 59 16.67 -18.93 5.85
C THR A 59 16.91 -17.77 4.90
N GLY A 60 18.03 -17.07 5.05
CA GLY A 60 18.36 -15.87 4.28
C GLY A 60 17.67 -14.58 4.75
N VAL A 61 16.73 -14.67 5.71
CA VAL A 61 15.97 -13.53 6.25
C VAL A 61 16.54 -13.08 7.59
N VAL A 62 16.90 -14.02 8.46
CA VAL A 62 17.52 -13.74 9.76
C VAL A 62 18.81 -14.53 9.90
N GLU A 63 19.86 -13.87 10.38
CA GLU A 63 21.17 -14.47 10.61
C GLU A 63 21.73 -14.01 11.97
N PHE A 64 22.03 -14.97 12.84
CA PHE A 64 22.63 -14.69 14.15
C PHE A 64 24.16 -14.86 14.09
N VAL A 65 24.86 -13.80 13.68
CA VAL A 65 26.33 -13.74 13.60
C VAL A 65 26.95 -12.98 14.77
N GLY A 66 28.17 -13.38 15.18
CA GLY A 66 28.94 -12.67 16.21
C GLY A 66 28.37 -12.75 17.63
N LEU A 67 27.38 -13.62 17.87
CA LEU A 67 26.79 -13.82 19.20
C LEU A 67 27.68 -14.65 20.11
N SER A 68 27.65 -14.34 21.42
CA SER A 68 28.25 -15.19 22.44
C SER A 68 27.52 -16.55 22.50
N LYS A 69 28.16 -17.58 23.09
CA LYS A 69 27.51 -18.89 23.28
C LYS A 69 26.24 -18.82 24.15
N GLU A 70 26.15 -17.83 25.03
CA GLU A 70 24.94 -17.57 25.82
C GLU A 70 23.84 -16.98 24.93
N ASP A 71 24.17 -15.97 24.13
CA ASP A 71 23.24 -15.30 23.23
C ASP A 71 22.77 -16.24 22.10
N GLN A 72 23.61 -17.13 21.60
CA GLN A 72 23.21 -18.18 20.66
C GLN A 72 22.16 -19.11 21.27
N ARG A 73 22.30 -19.49 22.54
CA ARG A 73 21.27 -20.29 23.24
C ARG A 73 19.98 -19.48 23.45
N ARG A 74 20.09 -18.18 23.69
CA ARG A 74 18.92 -17.28 23.77
C ARG A 74 18.20 -17.21 22.43
N ALA A 75 18.92 -16.97 21.33
CA ALA A 75 18.38 -16.97 19.97
C ALA A 75 17.71 -18.31 19.63
N LEU A 76 18.33 -19.45 19.99
CA LEU A 76 17.75 -20.77 19.79
C LEU A 76 16.41 -20.93 20.51
N ARG A 77 16.32 -20.53 21.79
CA ARG A 77 15.04 -20.55 22.52
C ARG A 77 13.98 -19.66 21.86
N ILE A 78 14.36 -18.46 21.42
CA ILE A 78 13.44 -17.54 20.74
C ILE A 78 12.90 -18.15 19.43
N MET A 79 13.75 -18.83 18.66
CA MET A 79 13.31 -19.55 17.46
C MET A 79 12.39 -20.74 17.79
N GLN A 80 12.62 -21.44 18.90
CA GLN A 80 11.81 -22.59 19.32
C GLN A 80 10.44 -22.16 19.89
N GLU A 81 10.41 -21.12 20.73
CA GLU A 81 9.21 -20.58 21.39
C GLU A 81 8.35 -19.71 20.44
N GLY A 82 8.95 -19.12 19.41
CA GLY A 82 8.24 -18.24 18.47
C GLY A 82 7.34 -19.03 17.53
N HIS A 83 6.03 -19.02 17.78
CA HIS A 83 5.06 -19.73 16.93
C HIS A 83 4.71 -18.97 15.64
N SER A 84 5.10 -17.70 15.51
CA SER A 84 4.51 -16.74 14.55
C SER A 84 5.54 -15.97 13.73
N TRP A 85 6.60 -16.68 13.33
CA TRP A 85 7.64 -16.11 12.50
C TRP A 85 7.20 -15.89 11.05
N ALA A 86 6.12 -16.54 10.59
CA ALA A 86 5.63 -16.38 9.22
C ALA A 86 5.13 -14.95 8.94
N GLU A 87 4.41 -14.37 9.90
CA GLU A 87 3.88 -13.01 9.84
C GLU A 87 5.01 -11.97 9.80
N VAL A 88 6.00 -12.16 10.67
CA VAL A 88 7.20 -11.30 10.73
C VAL A 88 8.06 -11.45 9.49
N ASN A 89 8.18 -12.68 8.96
CA ASN A 89 8.91 -12.96 7.72
C ASN A 89 8.31 -12.19 6.54
N GLY A 90 6.99 -12.24 6.37
CA GLY A 90 6.30 -11.49 5.32
C GLY A 90 6.59 -9.99 5.40
N MET A 91 6.44 -9.39 6.58
CA MET A 91 6.76 -7.98 6.80
C MET A 91 8.21 -7.64 6.42
N VAL A 92 9.18 -8.47 6.86
CA VAL A 92 10.61 -8.25 6.58
C VAL A 92 10.92 -8.37 5.09
N GLN A 93 10.31 -9.32 4.38
CA GLN A 93 10.46 -9.44 2.92
C GLN A 93 9.91 -8.21 2.19
N VAL A 94 8.76 -7.68 2.63
CA VAL A 94 8.21 -6.44 2.08
C VAL A 94 9.16 -5.27 2.34
N ALA A 95 9.71 -5.14 3.56
CA ALA A 95 10.70 -4.12 3.88
C ALA A 95 11.95 -4.21 3.00
N GLN A 96 12.46 -5.42 2.74
CA GLN A 96 13.61 -5.63 1.87
C GLN A 96 13.28 -5.21 0.43
N ASN A 97 12.13 -5.65 -0.08
CA ASN A 97 11.73 -5.35 -1.45
C ASN A 97 11.54 -3.84 -1.66
N CYS A 98 11.05 -3.14 -0.64
CA CYS A 98 10.96 -1.67 -0.60
C CYS A 98 12.32 -0.97 -0.35
N GLY A 99 13.42 -1.70 -0.19
CA GLY A 99 14.75 -1.13 0.06
C GLY A 99 14.97 -0.57 1.47
N TYR A 100 14.12 -0.90 2.44
CA TYR A 100 14.20 -0.39 3.82
C TYR A 100 14.93 -1.32 4.79
N CYS A 101 15.29 -2.54 4.38
CA CYS A 101 16.19 -3.38 5.16
C CYS A 101 17.10 -4.20 4.25
N ASN A 102 18.25 -4.59 4.79
CA ASN A 102 19.17 -5.52 4.14
C ASN A 102 18.96 -6.90 4.74
N LEU A 103 18.83 -7.93 3.89
CA LEU A 103 18.78 -9.32 4.33
C LEU A 103 20.15 -10.00 4.18
N PRO A 104 20.50 -10.92 5.08
CA PRO A 104 19.75 -11.26 6.29
C PRO A 104 19.81 -10.16 7.37
N ILE A 105 18.73 -9.98 8.12
CA ILE A 105 18.72 -9.17 9.35
C ILE A 105 19.66 -9.83 10.36
N LYS A 106 20.43 -9.03 11.08
CA LYS A 106 21.42 -9.49 12.07
C LYS A 106 21.04 -9.01 13.48
N PRO A 107 20.15 -9.73 14.19
CA PRO A 107 19.78 -9.35 15.54
C PRO A 107 21.00 -9.35 16.47
N THR A 108 21.12 -8.30 17.26
CA THR A 108 22.20 -8.10 18.21
C THR A 108 21.87 -8.71 19.58
N ALA A 109 22.85 -8.82 20.47
CA ALA A 109 22.62 -9.26 21.84
C ALA A 109 21.58 -8.37 22.57
N ASP A 110 21.53 -7.08 22.27
CA ASP A 110 20.57 -6.16 22.87
C ASP A 110 19.16 -6.40 22.33
N ASP A 111 19.01 -6.81 21.06
CA ASP A 111 17.71 -7.17 20.49
C ASP A 111 17.15 -8.42 21.19
N LEU A 112 17.99 -9.41 21.45
CA LEU A 112 17.59 -10.63 22.17
C LEU A 112 17.21 -10.33 23.62
N LYS A 113 17.94 -9.43 24.30
CA LYS A 113 17.59 -8.98 25.66
C LYS A 113 16.26 -8.22 25.66
N ALA A 114 16.04 -7.35 24.68
CA ALA A 114 14.79 -6.61 24.54
C ALA A 114 13.60 -7.55 24.30
N TYR A 115 13.78 -8.58 23.47
CA TYR A 115 12.77 -9.63 23.29
C TYR A 115 12.42 -10.32 24.62
N GLU A 116 13.42 -10.83 25.34
CA GLU A 116 13.22 -11.54 26.62
C GLU A 116 12.54 -10.68 27.68
N ALA A 117 12.92 -9.39 27.77
CA ALA A 117 12.31 -8.45 28.71
C ALA A 117 10.82 -8.21 28.44
N ASN A 118 10.36 -8.42 27.20
CA ASN A 118 9.00 -8.09 26.77
C ASN A 118 8.10 -9.30 26.54
N LYS A 119 8.66 -10.46 26.17
CA LYS A 119 7.89 -11.64 25.70
C LYS A 119 6.79 -12.14 26.64
N ALA A 120 6.93 -11.90 27.95
CA ALA A 120 5.96 -12.33 28.96
C ALA A 120 4.75 -11.40 29.10
N SER A 121 4.78 -10.21 28.49
CA SER A 121 3.75 -9.18 28.70
C SER A 121 3.24 -8.52 27.44
N VAL A 122 3.80 -8.86 26.28
CA VAL A 122 3.23 -8.49 24.97
C VAL A 122 3.00 -9.75 24.17
N ALA A 123 2.15 -9.67 23.14
CA ALA A 123 1.93 -10.79 22.24
C ALA A 123 3.24 -11.18 21.51
N PRO A 124 3.44 -12.47 21.18
CA PRO A 124 4.64 -12.96 20.50
C PRO A 124 5.08 -12.11 19.30
N VAL A 125 4.19 -11.78 18.37
CA VAL A 125 4.55 -10.97 17.18
C VAL A 125 5.03 -9.56 17.56
N VAL A 126 4.48 -8.97 18.62
CA VAL A 126 4.95 -7.66 19.13
C VAL A 126 6.39 -7.76 19.62
N ALA A 127 6.72 -8.78 20.41
CA ALA A 127 8.07 -8.99 20.91
C ALA A 127 9.05 -9.28 19.75
N GLN A 128 8.64 -10.07 18.77
CA GLN A 128 9.43 -10.34 17.57
C GLN A 128 9.68 -9.06 16.76
N LEU A 129 8.66 -8.21 16.58
CA LEU A 129 8.78 -6.92 15.89
C LEU A 129 9.64 -5.91 16.66
N MET A 130 9.64 -5.93 18.01
CA MET A 130 10.60 -5.14 18.79
C MET A 130 12.05 -5.55 18.49
N MET A 131 12.28 -6.84 18.22
CA MET A 131 13.59 -7.38 17.88
C MET A 131 13.99 -7.06 16.43
N VAL A 132 13.13 -7.33 15.45
CA VAL A 132 13.48 -7.21 14.02
C VAL A 132 13.11 -5.86 13.39
N GLY A 133 12.05 -5.20 13.87
CA GLY A 133 11.50 -3.99 13.24
C GLY A 133 12.48 -2.82 13.27
N ARG A 134 13.32 -2.73 14.30
CA ARG A 134 14.38 -1.71 14.39
C ARG A 134 15.46 -1.80 13.30
N HIS A 135 15.49 -2.90 12.54
CA HIS A 135 16.36 -3.11 11.38
C HIS A 135 15.71 -2.67 10.06
N VAL A 136 14.44 -2.24 10.10
CA VAL A 136 13.75 -1.57 9.00
C VAL A 136 13.95 -0.07 9.15
N GLN A 137 14.72 0.51 8.24
CA GLN A 137 15.11 1.92 8.22
C GLN A 137 14.49 2.62 7.02
N PHE A 138 13.72 3.67 7.30
CA PHE A 138 13.12 4.52 6.29
C PHE A 138 14.12 5.57 5.80
N SER A 139 13.90 6.11 4.59
CA SER A 139 14.80 7.10 3.97
C SER A 139 14.85 8.45 4.68
N ASP A 140 13.89 8.76 5.55
CA ASP A 140 13.85 9.96 6.39
C ASP A 140 14.66 9.81 7.70
N GLY A 141 15.33 8.66 7.89
CA GLY A 141 16.11 8.33 9.07
C GLY A 141 15.31 7.69 10.20
N SER A 142 13.98 7.68 10.12
CA SER A 142 13.13 6.95 11.07
C SER A 142 13.22 5.43 10.88
N ARG A 143 12.67 4.67 11.83
CA ARG A 143 12.72 3.20 11.83
C ARG A 143 11.38 2.62 12.23
N LEU A 144 11.08 1.39 11.81
CA LEU A 144 9.91 0.66 12.31
C LEU A 144 10.20 0.06 13.69
N GLN A 145 10.53 0.90 14.67
CA GLN A 145 10.89 0.46 16.00
C GLN A 145 9.67 0.47 16.92
N LEU A 146 9.46 -0.63 17.65
CA LEU A 146 8.44 -0.71 18.69
C LEU A 146 9.10 -0.47 20.05
N PHE A 147 8.50 0.42 20.84
CA PHE A 147 8.94 0.79 22.17
C PHE A 147 7.89 0.37 23.18
N ARG A 148 8.33 -0.08 24.35
CA ARG A 148 7.44 -0.28 25.47
C ARG A 148 7.60 0.83 26.48
N HIS A 149 6.48 1.46 26.83
CA HIS A 149 6.41 2.52 27.82
C HIS A 149 5.30 2.21 28.82
N GLY A 150 5.65 1.51 29.91
CA GLY A 150 4.68 1.01 30.89
C GLY A 150 3.78 -0.08 30.31
N ASP A 151 2.47 0.20 30.30
CA ASP A 151 1.41 -0.64 29.72
C ASP A 151 1.15 -0.34 28.23
N GLN A 152 1.86 0.63 27.66
CA GLN A 152 1.66 1.06 26.28
C GLN A 152 2.79 0.58 25.37
N VAL A 153 2.43 0.29 24.12
CA VAL A 153 3.38 0.15 23.03
C VAL A 153 3.34 1.42 22.20
N ARG A 154 4.51 1.90 21.77
CA ARG A 154 4.66 3.00 20.80
C ARG A 154 5.44 2.49 19.60
N VAL A 155 5.24 3.07 18.44
CA VAL A 155 5.85 2.60 17.19
C VAL A 155 6.44 3.75 16.40
N ILE A 156 7.55 3.52 15.70
CA ILE A 156 8.34 4.53 14.98
C ILE A 156 9.14 5.42 15.92
N ASN A 157 8.47 6.16 16.81
CA ASN A 157 9.09 7.02 17.81
C ASN A 157 8.55 6.72 19.22
N ASP A 158 9.38 6.92 20.24
CA ASP A 158 8.96 6.80 21.64
C ASP A 158 8.25 8.07 22.14
N GLU A 159 7.15 8.41 21.47
CA GLU A 159 6.36 9.60 21.77
C GLU A 159 4.87 9.24 21.98
N PRO A 160 4.11 10.00 22.80
CA PRO A 160 2.69 9.72 23.03
C PRO A 160 1.83 9.72 21.76
N ALA A 161 2.17 10.56 20.77
CA ALA A 161 1.46 10.64 19.48
C ALA A 161 1.61 9.36 18.63
N PHE A 162 2.55 8.48 19.00
CA PHE A 162 2.88 7.25 18.30
C PHE A 162 2.41 6.00 19.05
N LYS A 163 1.44 6.17 19.95
CA LYS A 163 0.87 5.07 20.72
C LYS A 163 0.17 4.07 19.81
N LEU A 164 0.51 2.81 20.00
CA LEU A 164 -0.13 1.64 19.40
C LEU A 164 -0.94 0.91 20.48
N SER A 165 -2.25 0.89 20.34
CA SER A 165 -3.12 0.06 21.19
C SER A 165 -3.19 -1.34 20.61
N ILE A 166 -3.07 -2.36 21.45
CA ILE A 166 -2.99 -3.77 21.02
C ILE A 166 -4.08 -4.57 21.72
N GLY A 167 -4.79 -5.43 20.98
CA GLY A 167 -5.69 -6.43 21.55
C GLY A 167 -7.01 -5.90 22.09
N ARG A 168 -7.38 -4.64 21.85
CA ARG A 168 -8.70 -4.13 22.26
C ARG A 168 -9.76 -4.71 21.30
N PRO A 169 -10.65 -5.61 21.74
CA PRO A 169 -11.64 -6.18 20.84
C PRO A 169 -12.64 -5.10 20.43
N GLY A 170 -12.68 -4.76 19.14
CA GLY A 170 -13.78 -3.98 18.60
C GLY A 170 -15.11 -4.74 18.75
N PRO A 171 -16.24 -4.07 18.97
CA PRO A 171 -17.53 -4.71 19.23
C PRO A 171 -18.10 -5.55 18.06
N ALA A 172 -17.51 -5.52 16.85
CA ALA A 172 -18.14 -6.07 15.65
C ALA A 172 -17.28 -7.00 14.75
N GLY A 173 -16.05 -7.36 15.10
CA GLY A 173 -15.15 -8.09 14.17
C GLY A 173 -14.39 -9.24 14.82
N ARG A 174 -15.08 -10.36 15.10
CA ARG A 174 -14.55 -11.49 15.89
C ARG A 174 -13.97 -12.67 15.08
N GLN A 175 -13.86 -12.60 13.75
CA GLN A 175 -13.70 -13.85 12.99
C GLN A 175 -12.25 -14.27 12.68
N HIS A 176 -11.23 -13.41 12.77
CA HIS A 176 -9.87 -13.77 12.31
C HIS A 176 -8.73 -13.25 13.20
N THR A 177 -8.93 -13.23 14.51
CA THR A 177 -7.90 -12.79 15.45
C THR A 177 -6.97 -13.95 15.80
N LEU A 178 -5.66 -13.79 15.56
CA LEU A 178 -4.66 -14.72 16.08
C LEU A 178 -4.20 -14.21 17.44
N GLU A 179 -4.26 -15.05 18.47
CA GLU A 179 -3.85 -14.69 19.83
C GLU A 179 -2.41 -14.14 19.88
N HIS A 180 -1.56 -14.68 19.00
CA HIS A 180 -0.15 -14.29 18.93
C HIS A 180 0.13 -13.05 18.07
N ASP A 181 -0.81 -12.65 17.21
CA ASP A 181 -0.76 -11.45 16.37
C ASP A 181 -2.07 -10.65 16.51
N PRO A 182 -2.30 -10.05 17.67
CA PRO A 182 -3.55 -9.37 18.00
C PRO A 182 -3.80 -8.14 17.13
N PRO A 183 -5.04 -7.62 17.07
CA PRO A 183 -5.35 -6.40 16.34
C PRO A 183 -4.58 -5.22 16.91
N ALA A 184 -4.22 -4.28 16.05
CA ALA A 184 -3.43 -3.11 16.38
C ALA A 184 -4.17 -1.83 15.98
N TYR A 185 -4.02 -0.77 16.76
CA TYR A 185 -4.70 0.51 16.53
C TYR A 185 -3.71 1.64 16.75
N GLY A 186 -3.54 2.50 15.75
CA GLY A 186 -2.66 3.66 15.86
C GLY A 186 -2.96 4.66 14.76
N ASP A 187 -3.26 5.89 15.15
CA ASP A 187 -3.44 7.01 14.24
C ASP A 187 -2.05 7.58 13.92
N ILE A 188 -1.31 6.90 13.04
CA ILE A 188 0.05 7.27 12.67
C ILE A 188 0.14 7.28 11.16
N VAL A 189 0.41 8.44 10.58
CA VAL A 189 0.44 8.65 9.13
C VAL A 189 1.76 9.30 8.72
N TYR A 190 2.24 8.98 7.53
CA TYR A 190 3.37 9.68 6.95
C TYR A 190 2.87 10.91 6.20
N SER A 191 3.24 12.10 6.66
CA SER A 191 2.87 13.36 6.03
C SER A 191 3.92 13.72 4.98
N THR A 192 3.57 13.69 3.70
CA THR A 192 4.44 14.16 2.61
C THR A 192 4.76 15.65 2.77
N ARG A 193 3.77 16.46 3.15
CA ARG A 193 3.92 17.90 3.39
C ARG A 193 5.00 18.25 4.42
N SER A 194 5.12 17.45 5.48
CA SER A 194 6.15 17.65 6.51
C SER A 194 7.32 16.67 6.42
N SER A 195 7.29 15.77 5.43
CA SER A 195 8.27 14.70 5.21
C SER A 195 8.62 13.92 6.48
N ARG A 196 7.63 13.70 7.35
CA ARG A 196 7.80 12.99 8.62
C ARG A 196 6.54 12.23 9.00
N TRP A 197 6.73 11.26 9.90
CA TRP A 197 5.61 10.64 10.58
C TRP A 197 4.96 11.61 11.57
N VAL A 198 3.64 11.61 11.59
CA VAL A 198 2.84 12.39 12.54
C VAL A 198 1.81 11.46 13.18
N GLY A 199 1.55 11.67 14.47
CA GLY A 199 0.31 11.17 15.07
C GLY A 199 -0.85 11.91 14.42
N GLY A 200 -1.84 11.19 13.93
CA GLY A 200 -2.94 11.79 13.20
C GLY A 200 -3.81 12.67 14.08
N SER A 201 -4.58 13.52 13.41
CA SER A 201 -5.38 14.58 14.01
C SER A 201 -6.76 14.11 14.48
N GLY A 202 -6.95 12.80 14.70
CA GLY A 202 -8.22 12.27 15.18
C GLY A 202 -9.24 11.94 14.08
N TRP A 203 -8.78 11.62 12.86
CA TRP A 203 -9.64 11.20 11.74
C TRP A 203 -10.29 9.81 11.92
N GLY A 204 -10.17 9.22 13.12
CA GLY A 204 -10.66 7.89 13.42
C GLY A 204 -9.53 6.89 13.48
N GLN A 205 -9.51 6.08 14.55
CA GLN A 205 -8.60 4.95 14.65
C GLN A 205 -9.26 3.76 13.98
N ALA A 206 -9.03 3.59 12.67
CA ALA A 206 -9.45 2.35 12.04
C ALA A 206 -8.67 1.18 12.67
N PRO A 207 -9.35 0.11 13.15
CA PRO A 207 -8.67 -1.10 13.58
C PRO A 207 -7.74 -1.59 12.49
N ILE A 208 -6.57 -2.11 12.81
CA ILE A 208 -5.80 -2.97 11.90
C ILE A 208 -5.95 -4.42 12.36
N ALA A 209 -6.13 -5.33 11.39
CA ALA A 209 -6.45 -6.73 11.68
C ALA A 209 -5.40 -7.42 12.59
N SER A 210 -4.13 -7.01 12.48
CA SER A 210 -3.04 -7.53 13.29
C SER A 210 -1.86 -6.55 13.42
N VAL A 211 -0.89 -6.85 14.30
CA VAL A 211 0.32 -6.02 14.47
C VAL A 211 1.24 -6.15 13.26
N SER A 212 1.39 -7.36 12.71
CA SER A 212 2.18 -7.56 11.47
C SER A 212 1.55 -6.86 10.27
N ALA A 213 0.22 -6.84 10.18
CA ALA A 213 -0.53 -6.11 9.17
C ALA A 213 -0.30 -4.59 9.30
N PHE A 214 -0.31 -4.06 10.53
CA PHE A 214 0.00 -2.66 10.82
C PHE A 214 1.42 -2.31 10.35
N ALA A 215 2.40 -3.13 10.73
CA ALA A 215 3.80 -2.94 10.34
C ALA A 215 3.98 -2.92 8.80
N THR A 216 3.38 -3.89 8.12
CA THR A 216 3.41 -4.00 6.65
C THR A 216 2.73 -2.79 5.99
N ASN A 217 1.57 -2.35 6.51
CA ASN A 217 0.90 -1.15 6.02
C ASN A 217 1.77 0.10 6.16
N LYS A 218 2.51 0.28 7.27
CA LYS A 218 3.40 1.44 7.43
C LYS A 218 4.55 1.43 6.43
N ILE A 219 5.13 0.25 6.15
CA ILE A 219 6.15 0.10 5.10
C ILE A 219 5.60 0.48 3.73
N LEU A 220 4.46 -0.09 3.32
CA LEU A 220 3.88 0.16 1.99
C LEU A 220 3.41 1.60 1.84
N THR A 221 2.76 2.17 2.86
CA THR A 221 2.31 3.57 2.84
C THR A 221 3.49 4.52 2.71
N TYR A 222 4.56 4.31 3.49
CA TYR A 222 5.76 5.13 3.39
C TYR A 222 6.41 5.01 1.99
N PHE A 223 6.50 3.79 1.46
CA PHE A 223 7.02 3.54 0.11
C PHE A 223 6.20 4.27 -0.95
N GLU A 224 4.88 4.13 -0.92
CA GLU A 224 3.98 4.82 -1.84
C GLU A 224 4.15 6.35 -1.79
N LYS A 225 4.29 6.92 -0.60
CA LYS A 225 4.42 8.38 -0.44
C LYS A 225 5.79 8.93 -0.80
N THR A 226 6.83 8.10 -0.83
CA THR A 226 8.23 8.54 -1.06
C THR A 226 8.80 8.11 -2.40
N HIS A 227 8.19 7.13 -3.06
CA HIS A 227 8.67 6.60 -4.34
C HIS A 227 7.75 7.01 -5.48
N ARG A 228 8.36 7.31 -6.63
CA ARG A 228 7.59 7.50 -7.86
C ARG A 228 7.08 6.15 -8.33
N MET A 229 5.77 5.98 -8.30
CA MET A 229 5.12 4.75 -8.73
C MET A 229 4.23 4.97 -9.94
N HIS A 230 3.98 3.88 -10.64
CA HIS A 230 2.96 3.80 -11.67
C HIS A 230 1.76 3.05 -11.10
N ARG A 231 0.55 3.53 -11.41
CA ARG A 231 -0.68 2.85 -11.03
C ARG A 231 -1.62 2.74 -12.22
N THR A 232 -2.48 1.72 -12.19
CA THR A 232 -3.68 1.74 -13.03
C THR A 232 -4.55 2.94 -12.66
N ALA A 233 -5.39 3.40 -13.59
CA ALA A 233 -6.51 4.26 -13.19
C ALA A 233 -7.34 3.54 -12.12
N GLU A 234 -7.85 4.29 -11.17
CA GLU A 234 -8.76 3.76 -10.16
C GLU A 234 -9.97 3.09 -10.83
N LYS A 235 -10.28 1.86 -10.42
CA LYS A 235 -11.40 1.09 -10.97
C LYS A 235 -12.39 0.77 -9.86
N ILE A 236 -13.57 1.38 -9.96
CA ILE A 236 -14.72 1.00 -9.15
C ILE A 236 -15.42 -0.18 -9.85
N LEU A 237 -15.40 -1.35 -9.23
CA LEU A 237 -15.97 -2.58 -9.74
C LEU A 237 -17.00 -3.13 -8.75
N ASP A 238 -18.04 -3.82 -9.25
CA ASP A 238 -18.88 -4.63 -8.38
C ASP A 238 -18.04 -5.84 -7.90
N SER A 239 -18.04 -6.11 -6.59
CA SER A 239 -17.24 -7.16 -5.95
C SER A 239 -17.60 -8.57 -6.44
N ARG A 240 -18.78 -8.71 -7.07
CA ARG A 240 -19.30 -9.93 -7.69
C ARG A 240 -18.84 -10.13 -9.12
N VAL A 241 -18.23 -9.13 -9.76
CA VAL A 241 -17.62 -9.27 -11.11
C VAL A 241 -16.58 -10.40 -11.10
N GLY A 242 -16.49 -11.12 -12.22
CA GLY A 242 -15.56 -12.24 -12.37
C GLY A 242 -15.83 -13.39 -11.40
N GLY A 243 -17.10 -13.61 -11.02
CA GLY A 243 -17.52 -14.71 -10.17
C GLY A 243 -17.31 -14.46 -8.66
N GLY A 244 -17.23 -13.20 -8.22
CA GLY A 244 -17.07 -12.87 -6.79
C GLY A 244 -15.64 -12.95 -6.27
N ARG A 245 -14.63 -12.95 -7.15
CA ARG A 245 -13.21 -13.05 -6.75
C ARG A 245 -12.78 -11.88 -5.86
N LEU A 246 -13.22 -10.66 -6.14
CA LEU A 246 -12.88 -9.49 -5.31
C LEU A 246 -13.51 -9.58 -3.92
N ASP A 247 -14.79 -9.96 -3.85
CA ASP A 247 -15.47 -10.19 -2.57
C ASP A 247 -14.77 -11.29 -1.76
N ALA A 248 -14.44 -12.42 -2.40
CA ALA A 248 -13.70 -13.51 -1.79
C ALA A 248 -12.33 -13.06 -1.25
N LEU A 249 -11.60 -12.25 -2.01
CA LEU A 249 -10.34 -11.65 -1.55
C LEU A 249 -10.60 -10.71 -0.36
N LEU A 250 -11.63 -9.88 -0.34
CA LEU A 250 -11.91 -8.98 0.79
C LEU A 250 -12.39 -9.69 2.06
N THR A 251 -13.11 -10.81 1.92
CA THR A 251 -13.68 -11.55 3.05
C THR A 251 -12.78 -12.67 3.56
N GLN A 252 -11.79 -13.10 2.79
CA GLN A 252 -10.84 -14.13 3.21
C GLN A 252 -10.03 -13.64 4.43
N SER A 253 -9.70 -14.56 5.33
CA SER A 253 -8.82 -14.27 6.47
C SER A 253 -7.55 -13.53 6.01
N PRO A 254 -7.15 -12.45 6.71
CA PRO A 254 -5.93 -11.70 6.38
C PRO A 254 -4.67 -12.58 6.37
N GLN A 255 -4.69 -13.68 7.11
CA GLN A 255 -3.56 -14.61 7.28
C GLN A 255 -3.59 -15.77 6.29
N THR A 256 -4.64 -15.89 5.49
CA THR A 256 -4.66 -16.91 4.44
C THR A 256 -3.80 -16.43 3.27
N SER A 257 -2.83 -17.25 2.86
CA SER A 257 -2.02 -16.97 1.68
C SER A 257 -2.90 -16.82 0.44
N VAL A 258 -2.50 -15.90 -0.43
CA VAL A 258 -3.16 -15.67 -1.71
C VAL A 258 -2.19 -16.13 -2.80
N GLU A 259 -2.64 -17.05 -3.64
CA GLU A 259 -1.84 -17.54 -4.76
C GLU A 259 -1.36 -16.36 -5.63
N GLY A 260 -0.06 -16.34 -5.94
CA GLY A 260 0.56 -15.26 -6.70
C GLY A 260 0.97 -14.03 -5.87
N CYS A 261 0.81 -14.07 -4.54
CA CYS A 261 1.28 -13.01 -3.64
C CYS A 261 2.40 -13.50 -2.72
N THR A 262 3.39 -12.65 -2.48
CA THR A 262 4.40 -12.83 -1.44
C THR A 262 3.80 -12.59 -0.06
N VAL A 263 3.00 -11.52 0.06
CA VAL A 263 2.34 -11.12 1.31
C VAL A 263 0.94 -10.59 1.01
N ALA A 264 -0.02 -10.96 1.84
CA ALA A 264 -1.35 -10.36 1.86
C ALA A 264 -1.56 -9.71 3.23
N THR A 265 -2.07 -8.49 3.26
CA THR A 265 -2.46 -7.81 4.49
C THR A 265 -3.81 -7.14 4.33
N THR A 266 -4.58 -7.08 5.40
CA THR A 266 -5.90 -6.45 5.43
C THR A 266 -5.90 -5.35 6.48
N THR A 267 -6.26 -4.14 6.06
CA THR A 267 -6.50 -3.00 6.93
C THR A 267 -7.99 -2.68 6.88
N PRO A 268 -8.74 -2.80 7.97
CA PRO A 268 -9.97 -2.04 8.12
C PRO A 268 -9.64 -0.56 7.87
N GLY A 269 -10.16 0.00 6.79
CA GLY A 269 -10.28 1.43 6.60
C GLY A 269 -11.47 1.97 7.38
N ASP A 270 -11.64 3.29 7.36
CA ASP A 270 -12.63 4.00 8.19
C ASP A 270 -14.07 3.52 7.96
N HIS A 271 -14.36 2.96 6.78
CA HIS A 271 -15.70 2.49 6.42
C HIS A 271 -15.75 1.06 5.86
N ALA A 272 -14.62 0.40 5.60
CA ALA A 272 -14.60 -0.95 5.04
C ALA A 272 -13.23 -1.67 5.11
N ASN A 273 -13.23 -2.98 4.85
CA ASN A 273 -11.99 -3.73 4.68
C ASN A 273 -11.25 -3.28 3.42
N GLU A 274 -9.99 -2.91 3.59
CA GLU A 274 -9.00 -2.78 2.53
C GLU A 274 -8.07 -3.98 2.56
N ARG A 275 -7.56 -4.38 1.40
CA ARG A 275 -6.62 -5.48 1.24
C ARG A 275 -5.49 -5.06 0.32
N TRP A 276 -4.27 -5.32 0.76
CA TRP A 276 -3.04 -5.10 0.04
C TRP A 276 -2.40 -6.45 -0.27
N LEU A 277 -2.16 -6.72 -1.56
CA LEU A 277 -1.67 -7.99 -2.07
C LEU A 277 -0.33 -7.75 -2.77
N VAL A 278 0.78 -7.97 -2.07
CA VAL A 278 2.14 -7.76 -2.60
C VAL A 278 2.47 -8.90 -3.57
N LEU A 279 2.72 -8.54 -4.82
CA LEU A 279 2.92 -9.45 -5.95
C LEU A 279 4.37 -9.89 -6.11
N THR A 280 5.31 -9.09 -5.64
CA THR A 280 6.75 -9.24 -5.85
C THR A 280 7.45 -9.58 -4.53
N ASP A 281 8.38 -10.55 -4.59
CA ASP A 281 9.34 -10.83 -3.52
C ASP A 281 10.70 -10.20 -3.85
N SER A 282 11.72 -10.56 -3.06
CA SER A 282 13.09 -10.06 -3.22
C SER A 282 13.86 -10.58 -4.43
N SER A 283 13.30 -11.54 -5.18
CA SER A 283 13.85 -11.95 -6.48
C SER A 283 13.49 -10.99 -7.61
N HIS A 284 12.52 -10.10 -7.39
CA HIS A 284 12.09 -9.10 -8.36
C HIS A 284 12.87 -7.79 -8.17
N PRO A 285 13.29 -7.12 -9.27
CA PRO A 285 14.01 -5.84 -9.19
C PRO A 285 13.07 -4.63 -9.03
N PHE A 286 11.79 -4.87 -8.77
CA PHE A 286 10.75 -3.84 -8.60
C PHE A 286 9.72 -4.32 -7.59
N VAL A 287 8.93 -3.38 -7.07
CA VAL A 287 7.84 -3.63 -6.13
C VAL A 287 6.52 -3.49 -6.86
N ALA A 288 5.63 -4.46 -6.72
CA ALA A 288 4.26 -4.36 -7.20
C ALA A 288 3.26 -4.94 -6.20
N TRP A 289 2.06 -4.34 -6.15
CA TRP A 289 0.97 -4.84 -5.34
C TRP A 289 -0.40 -4.46 -5.92
N ILE A 290 -1.43 -5.13 -5.43
CA ILE A 290 -2.84 -4.79 -5.69
C ILE A 290 -3.42 -4.19 -4.42
N TYR A 291 -4.09 -3.06 -4.55
CA TYR A 291 -4.96 -2.49 -3.54
C TYR A 291 -6.42 -2.83 -3.89
N ILE A 292 -7.17 -3.31 -2.91
CA ILE A 292 -8.61 -3.55 -3.00
C ILE A 292 -9.25 -2.92 -1.77
N GLY A 293 -10.04 -1.86 -1.93
CA GLY A 293 -10.80 -1.25 -0.84
C GLY A 293 -12.28 -1.26 -1.19
N ARG A 294 -13.20 -1.29 -0.20
CA ARG A 294 -14.53 -0.76 -0.51
C ARG A 294 -14.42 0.75 -0.41
N ASP A 295 -14.80 1.40 -1.50
CA ASP A 295 -14.79 2.83 -1.59
C ASP A 295 -15.75 3.40 -0.53
N SER A 296 -15.21 4.21 0.37
CA SER A 296 -15.96 4.96 1.37
C SER A 296 -16.46 6.30 0.85
N ASP A 297 -15.83 6.78 -0.23
CA ASP A 297 -15.93 8.13 -0.74
C ASP A 297 -16.96 8.21 -1.89
N VAL A 298 -17.36 7.07 -2.46
CA VAL A 298 -18.69 6.96 -3.08
C VAL A 298 -19.78 7.10 -2.01
N GLU A 299 -20.02 8.36 -1.69
CA GLU A 299 -21.22 8.90 -1.07
C GLU A 299 -22.46 8.06 -1.37
N PHE A 300 -23.23 7.74 -0.32
CA PHE A 300 -24.46 8.47 0.00
C PHE A 300 -25.15 9.25 -1.17
N GLY A 301 -25.24 8.67 -2.36
CA GLY A 301 -26.09 9.17 -3.43
C GLY A 301 -27.53 8.76 -3.17
N ARG A 302 -28.42 9.74 -2.92
CA ARG A 302 -29.87 9.49 -2.90
C ARG A 302 -30.35 9.10 -4.29
N VAL A 303 -30.79 7.85 -4.45
CA VAL A 303 -31.60 7.43 -5.60
C VAL A 303 -33.02 7.16 -5.10
N GLY A 304 -33.89 8.17 -5.12
CA GLY A 304 -35.34 8.05 -4.86
C GLY A 304 -35.74 7.44 -3.51
N GLU A 305 -36.17 8.26 -2.55
CA GLU A 305 -36.79 7.87 -1.25
C GLU A 305 -36.10 6.80 -0.38
N GLY A 306 -34.89 6.35 -0.71
CA GLY A 306 -34.14 5.39 0.11
C GLY A 306 -32.64 5.41 -0.13
N TRP A 307 -31.85 5.41 0.95
CA TRP A 307 -30.41 5.22 0.91
C TRP A 307 -30.08 3.79 0.43
N ARG A 308 -29.46 3.65 -0.75
CA ARG A 308 -28.84 2.38 -1.17
C ARG A 308 -27.35 2.58 -1.36
N ILE A 309 -26.60 2.38 -0.28
CA ILE A 309 -25.14 2.20 -0.36
C ILE A 309 -24.93 0.94 -1.19
N SER A 310 -24.27 1.04 -2.35
CA SER A 310 -23.81 -0.15 -3.07
C SER A 310 -22.65 -0.74 -2.27
N LEU A 311 -22.96 -1.54 -1.24
CA LEU A 311 -21.98 -2.26 -0.41
C LEU A 311 -21.13 -3.26 -1.22
N HIS A 312 -21.41 -3.38 -2.52
CA HIS A 312 -20.73 -4.27 -3.44
C HIS A 312 -19.67 -3.53 -4.26
N ASN A 313 -19.61 -2.21 -4.26
CA ASN A 313 -18.57 -1.52 -5.02
C ASN A 313 -17.22 -1.60 -4.30
N VAL A 314 -16.18 -1.89 -5.06
CA VAL A 314 -14.80 -1.98 -4.59
C VAL A 314 -13.89 -1.23 -5.53
N THR A 315 -13.02 -0.41 -4.96
CA THR A 315 -11.90 0.20 -5.66
C THR A 315 -10.80 -0.84 -5.81
N VAL A 316 -10.31 -1.02 -7.04
CA VAL A 316 -9.16 -1.85 -7.36
C VAL A 316 -8.09 -1.03 -8.06
N GLU A 317 -6.88 -1.04 -7.50
CA GLU A 317 -5.70 -0.44 -8.10
C GLU A 317 -4.55 -1.43 -8.17
N VAL A 318 -3.76 -1.38 -9.24
CA VAL A 318 -2.47 -2.09 -9.34
C VAL A 318 -1.36 -1.06 -9.38
N LYS A 319 -0.43 -1.14 -8.42
CA LYS A 319 0.70 -0.21 -8.27
C LYS A 319 2.01 -0.94 -8.54
N THR A 320 2.97 -0.25 -9.16
CA THR A 320 4.29 -0.84 -9.49
C THR A 320 5.40 0.19 -9.63
N THR A 321 6.62 -0.23 -9.34
CA THR A 321 7.87 0.45 -9.71
C THR A 321 8.59 -0.22 -10.89
N GLU A 322 7.95 -1.18 -11.57
CA GLU A 322 8.45 -1.77 -12.82
C GLU A 322 8.77 -0.64 -13.82
N PRO A 323 9.99 -0.61 -14.41
CA PRO A 323 10.30 0.34 -15.46
C PRO A 323 9.37 0.13 -16.67
N PRO A 324 8.87 1.20 -17.32
CA PRO A 324 8.06 1.05 -18.53
C PRO A 324 8.81 0.26 -19.61
N ALA A 325 8.09 -0.63 -20.30
CA ALA A 325 8.61 -1.39 -21.42
C ALA A 325 9.22 -0.47 -22.50
N SER A 326 10.41 -0.83 -22.99
CA SER A 326 11.12 -0.03 -23.98
C SER A 326 10.33 0.07 -25.28
N GLY A 327 10.29 1.28 -25.88
CA GLY A 327 9.58 1.54 -27.14
C GLY A 327 8.06 1.66 -27.01
N VAL A 328 7.50 1.58 -25.80
CA VAL A 328 6.07 1.75 -25.54
C VAL A 328 5.77 3.22 -25.19
N SER A 329 4.71 3.78 -25.80
CA SER A 329 4.27 5.15 -25.50
C SER A 329 3.89 5.31 -24.02
N ARG A 330 4.10 6.51 -23.47
CA ARG A 330 3.64 6.87 -22.12
C ARG A 330 2.11 6.73 -21.98
N ASP A 331 1.38 6.89 -23.06
CA ASP A 331 -0.09 6.81 -23.09
C ASP A 331 -0.60 5.40 -23.45
N ALA A 332 0.31 4.44 -23.67
CA ALA A 332 -0.10 3.07 -23.90
C ALA A 332 -0.78 2.49 -22.64
N PRO A 333 -1.70 1.53 -22.80
CA PRO A 333 -2.35 0.84 -21.69
C PRO A 333 -1.35 0.32 -20.65
N PHE A 334 -1.75 0.34 -19.38
CA PHE A 334 -0.92 -0.12 -18.25
C PHE A 334 -0.28 -1.50 -18.51
N LYS A 335 -1.07 -2.43 -19.07
CA LYS A 335 -0.60 -3.79 -19.40
C LYS A 335 0.52 -3.87 -20.43
N ASP A 336 0.61 -2.88 -21.30
CA ASP A 336 1.62 -2.82 -22.36
C ASP A 336 2.88 -2.12 -21.83
N ARG A 337 2.71 -1.17 -20.90
CA ARG A 337 3.80 -0.48 -20.21
C ARG A 337 4.47 -1.32 -19.13
N PHE A 338 3.71 -2.14 -18.39
CA PHE A 338 4.18 -2.89 -17.22
C PHE A 338 3.77 -4.38 -17.34
N PRO A 339 4.34 -5.11 -18.30
CA PRO A 339 3.91 -6.47 -18.62
C PRO A 339 4.17 -7.46 -17.48
N LEU A 340 5.26 -7.33 -16.71
CA LEU A 340 5.58 -8.26 -15.63
C LEU A 340 4.60 -8.12 -14.47
N THR A 341 4.35 -6.88 -14.05
CA THR A 341 3.34 -6.54 -13.03
C THR A 341 1.97 -7.07 -13.46
N THR A 342 1.61 -6.86 -14.72
CA THR A 342 0.32 -7.31 -15.25
C THR A 342 0.20 -8.83 -15.24
N GLN A 343 1.27 -9.54 -15.59
CA GLN A 343 1.31 -10.99 -15.53
C GLN A 343 1.09 -11.50 -14.10
N LEU A 344 1.81 -10.93 -13.12
CA LEU A 344 1.67 -11.30 -11.70
C LEU A 344 0.25 -10.99 -11.19
N ALA A 345 -0.25 -9.80 -11.46
CA ALA A 345 -1.58 -9.37 -11.03
C ALA A 345 -2.71 -10.22 -11.65
N ARG A 346 -2.55 -10.69 -12.89
CA ARG A 346 -3.53 -11.57 -13.55
C ARG A 346 -3.71 -12.90 -12.82
N VAL A 347 -2.65 -13.45 -12.23
CA VAL A 347 -2.74 -14.69 -11.44
C VAL A 347 -3.66 -14.46 -10.23
N VAL A 348 -3.47 -13.35 -9.54
CA VAL A 348 -4.24 -13.01 -8.33
C VAL A 348 -5.69 -12.66 -8.65
N LEU A 349 -5.91 -11.81 -9.67
CA LEU A 349 -7.21 -11.28 -10.06
C LEU A 349 -8.07 -12.28 -10.86
N GLY A 350 -7.45 -13.25 -11.54
CA GLY A 350 -8.16 -14.26 -12.35
C GLY A 350 -9.09 -13.61 -13.38
N GLN A 351 -10.38 -13.97 -13.32
CA GLN A 351 -11.41 -13.47 -14.25
C GLN A 351 -11.70 -11.98 -14.13
N VAL A 352 -11.22 -11.32 -13.06
CA VAL A 352 -11.39 -9.87 -12.85
C VAL A 352 -10.35 -9.05 -13.64
N ALA A 353 -9.22 -9.65 -14.01
CA ALA A 353 -8.12 -8.93 -14.65
C ALA A 353 -8.49 -8.15 -15.93
N PRO A 354 -9.39 -8.64 -16.82
CA PRO A 354 -9.83 -7.86 -17.98
C PRO A 354 -10.53 -6.54 -17.62
N PHE A 355 -11.22 -6.47 -16.48
CA PHE A 355 -11.89 -5.25 -16.01
C PHE A 355 -10.89 -4.22 -15.46
N VAL A 356 -9.80 -4.71 -14.84
CA VAL A 356 -8.73 -3.87 -14.28
C VAL A 356 -7.82 -3.32 -15.38
N PHE A 357 -7.40 -4.19 -16.32
CA PHE A 357 -6.44 -3.83 -17.38
C PHE A 357 -7.06 -3.47 -18.72
N GLY A 358 -8.38 -3.55 -18.85
CA GLY A 358 -9.11 -3.14 -20.03
C GLY A 358 -9.03 -1.63 -20.27
N GLN A 359 -9.14 -1.21 -21.52
CA GLN A 359 -9.33 0.20 -21.82
C GLN A 359 -10.64 0.68 -21.19
N GLN A 360 -10.63 1.91 -20.67
CA GLN A 360 -11.83 2.58 -20.17
C GLN A 360 -12.81 2.79 -21.34
N HIS A 361 -13.59 1.78 -21.71
CA HIS A 361 -14.90 2.07 -22.26
C HIS A 361 -15.67 2.66 -21.08
N HIS A 362 -15.92 3.97 -21.13
CA HIS A 362 -16.73 4.67 -20.16
C HIS A 362 -18.00 3.84 -19.89
N TYR A 363 -18.07 3.19 -18.73
CA TYR A 363 -19.30 2.55 -18.26
C TYR A 363 -20.30 3.59 -17.71
N HIS A 364 -20.06 4.88 -17.96
CA HIS A 364 -21.03 5.93 -17.74
C HIS A 364 -22.22 5.75 -18.69
N HIS A 365 -23.33 5.26 -18.13
CA HIS A 365 -24.69 5.68 -18.47
C HIS A 365 -25.29 5.36 -19.85
N HIS A 366 -25.05 4.18 -20.43
CA HIS A 366 -25.82 3.78 -21.63
C HIS A 366 -27.31 3.42 -21.39
N HIS A 367 -27.85 3.59 -20.18
CA HIS A 367 -29.29 3.39 -19.92
C HIS A 367 -30.16 4.65 -19.96
N GLN A 368 -29.63 5.85 -20.25
CA GLN A 368 -30.48 7.07 -20.21
C GLN A 368 -30.46 7.99 -21.43
N GLN A 369 -29.79 7.62 -22.54
CA GLN A 369 -29.74 8.47 -23.75
C GLN A 369 -30.30 7.79 -25.03
N GLN A 370 -31.45 7.11 -24.91
CA GLN A 370 -32.38 7.03 -26.04
C GLN A 370 -33.48 8.07 -25.85
N GLN A 371 -33.12 9.35 -26.07
CA GLN A 371 -33.99 10.45 -26.51
C GLN A 371 -33.20 11.74 -26.39
N GLN A 372 -32.55 12.16 -27.47
CA GLN A 372 -32.72 13.50 -28.04
C GLN A 372 -31.84 13.65 -29.28
N ASP A 373 -32.45 14.31 -30.26
CA ASP A 373 -32.13 14.32 -31.68
C ASP A 373 -31.49 15.66 -32.08
N GLY A 374 -30.64 15.60 -33.09
CA GLY A 374 -30.26 16.66 -34.04
C GLY A 374 -29.86 18.07 -33.57
N GLY A 375 -28.56 18.41 -33.74
CA GLY A 375 -28.15 19.81 -33.95
C GLY A 375 -26.63 20.03 -34.02
N VAL A 376 -26.09 20.29 -35.20
CA VAL A 376 -24.70 20.72 -35.43
C VAL A 376 -24.62 22.25 -35.41
N PRO A 377 -23.58 22.86 -34.79
CA PRO A 377 -22.89 23.91 -35.53
C PRO A 377 -21.36 23.96 -35.38
N SER A 378 -20.82 24.68 -36.36
CA SER A 378 -19.44 24.81 -36.80
C SER A 378 -18.67 25.94 -36.10
N GLY A 379 -17.39 25.69 -35.81
CA GLY A 379 -16.25 26.60 -36.03
C GLY A 379 -16.17 27.95 -35.32
N GLY A 380 -15.55 27.95 -34.13
CA GLY A 380 -14.95 29.13 -33.50
C GLY A 380 -14.30 28.72 -32.17
N SER A 381 -13.00 28.99 -31.97
CA SER A 381 -12.29 28.72 -30.72
C SER A 381 -12.63 29.77 -29.64
N GLN A 382 -13.91 29.92 -29.35
CA GLN A 382 -14.37 30.48 -28.08
C GLN A 382 -14.30 29.34 -27.07
N GLN A 383 -13.67 29.58 -25.91
CA GLN A 383 -13.82 28.70 -24.75
C GLN A 383 -15.32 28.46 -24.56
N ARG A 384 -15.75 27.23 -24.77
CA ARG A 384 -17.16 26.85 -24.67
C ARG A 384 -17.54 26.96 -23.20
N GLN A 385 -18.24 28.04 -22.87
CA GLN A 385 -19.00 28.09 -21.64
C GLN A 385 -20.24 27.20 -21.83
N ASP A 386 -20.51 26.31 -20.89
CA ASP A 386 -21.78 25.58 -20.90
C ASP A 386 -22.94 26.50 -20.50
N GLU A 387 -24.18 26.01 -20.63
CA GLU A 387 -25.39 26.78 -20.28
C GLU A 387 -25.43 27.23 -18.81
N GLN A 388 -24.55 26.66 -17.96
CA GLN A 388 -24.45 26.98 -16.54
C GLN A 388 -23.31 27.97 -16.23
N GLY A 389 -22.56 28.40 -17.25
CA GLY A 389 -21.46 29.35 -17.16
C GLY A 389 -20.13 28.75 -16.73
N PHE A 390 -19.97 27.42 -16.80
CA PHE A 390 -18.69 26.78 -16.55
C PHE A 390 -17.81 26.76 -17.79
N THR A 391 -16.52 27.00 -17.59
CA THR A 391 -15.46 26.84 -18.57
C THR A 391 -14.83 25.46 -18.43
N LEU A 392 -14.76 24.69 -19.52
CA LEU A 392 -14.13 23.37 -19.56
C LEU A 392 -12.61 23.49 -19.68
N CYS A 393 -11.89 22.91 -18.72
CA CYS A 393 -10.43 22.83 -18.70
C CYS A 393 -9.92 21.62 -19.54
N PRO A 394 -8.65 21.62 -19.97
CA PRO A 394 -8.06 20.50 -20.72
C PRO A 394 -8.14 19.14 -20.00
N SER A 395 -8.07 19.12 -18.67
CA SER A 395 -8.27 17.92 -17.83
C SER A 395 -9.69 17.34 -17.89
N GLY A 396 -10.65 18.08 -18.45
CA GLY A 396 -12.08 17.76 -18.39
C GLY A 396 -12.79 18.32 -17.16
N ALA A 397 -12.05 18.94 -16.22
CA ALA A 397 -12.63 19.71 -15.13
C ALA A 397 -13.42 20.91 -15.65
N ARG A 398 -14.42 21.36 -14.90
CA ARG A 398 -15.21 22.55 -15.21
C ARG A 398 -15.02 23.57 -14.10
N HIS A 399 -14.82 24.84 -14.42
CA HIS A 399 -14.77 25.90 -13.40
C HIS A 399 -15.62 27.10 -13.78
N LYS A 400 -16.12 27.81 -12.76
CA LYS A 400 -16.97 28.98 -12.89
C LYS A 400 -16.49 30.03 -11.91
N VAL A 401 -16.13 31.19 -12.44
CA VAL A 401 -15.75 32.35 -11.64
C VAL A 401 -16.99 32.90 -10.94
N LEU A 402 -16.99 32.85 -9.60
CA LEU A 402 -18.06 33.41 -8.76
C LEU A 402 -17.79 34.87 -8.41
N VAL A 403 -16.51 35.21 -8.19
CA VAL A 403 -16.05 36.56 -7.86
C VAL A 403 -14.77 36.82 -8.63
N GLU A 404 -14.74 37.78 -9.54
CA GLU A 404 -13.52 38.12 -10.29
C GLU A 404 -12.40 38.64 -9.36
N GLY A 405 -11.19 38.11 -9.53
CA GLY A 405 -9.99 38.65 -8.90
C GLY A 405 -9.41 39.81 -9.71
N THR A 406 -8.68 40.70 -9.04
CA THR A 406 -8.02 41.85 -9.70
C THR A 406 -6.50 41.74 -9.72
N GLY A 407 -5.93 40.74 -9.04
CA GLY A 407 -4.49 40.57 -8.97
C GLY A 407 -3.91 39.73 -10.12
N ASN A 408 -2.68 39.28 -9.90
CA ASN A 408 -1.92 38.54 -10.90
C ASN A 408 -2.43 37.09 -11.01
N VAL A 409 -2.32 36.54 -12.21
CA VAL A 409 -2.48 35.09 -12.42
C VAL A 409 -1.21 34.39 -11.94
N PRO A 410 -1.30 33.36 -11.07
CA PRO A 410 -0.17 32.57 -10.63
C PRO A 410 0.58 31.91 -11.80
N THR A 411 1.87 31.71 -11.63
CA THR A 411 2.71 30.87 -12.48
C THR A 411 2.96 29.53 -11.80
N LEU A 412 3.38 28.51 -12.57
CA LEU A 412 3.67 27.17 -12.05
C LEU A 412 4.63 27.16 -10.84
N ASP A 413 5.60 28.07 -10.82
CA ASP A 413 6.63 28.12 -9.79
C ASP A 413 6.25 28.94 -8.54
N GLN A 414 5.12 29.65 -8.58
CA GLN A 414 4.69 30.47 -7.45
C GLN A 414 3.99 29.64 -6.38
N ARG A 415 4.12 30.09 -5.13
CA ARG A 415 3.29 29.64 -4.01
C ARG A 415 2.06 30.52 -3.90
N ILE A 416 0.90 29.89 -3.75
CA ILE A 416 -0.39 30.57 -3.56
C ILE A 416 -0.90 30.29 -2.15
N GLU A 417 -1.57 31.28 -1.55
CA GLU A 417 -2.38 31.10 -0.35
C GLU A 417 -3.85 31.05 -0.78
N TYR A 418 -4.61 30.06 -0.35
CA TYR A 418 -6.02 29.96 -0.69
C TYR A 418 -6.85 29.38 0.43
N ASP A 419 -8.12 29.80 0.47
CA ASP A 419 -9.16 29.14 1.25
C ASP A 419 -9.87 28.13 0.35
N GLU A 420 -10.08 26.93 0.87
CA GLU A 420 -10.75 25.85 0.16
C GLU A 420 -12.02 25.44 0.92
N SER A 421 -13.07 25.11 0.18
CA SER A 421 -14.23 24.40 0.69
C SER A 421 -14.64 23.32 -0.31
N LEU A 422 -14.93 22.13 0.21
CA LEU A 422 -15.23 20.94 -0.58
C LEU A 422 -16.68 20.51 -0.33
N TRP A 423 -17.41 20.24 -1.41
CA TRP A 423 -18.75 19.68 -1.42
C TRP A 423 -18.73 18.39 -2.22
N PRO A 424 -18.74 17.23 -1.57
CA PRO A 424 -18.58 15.97 -2.29
C PRO A 424 -19.77 15.63 -3.23
N ASP A 425 -20.89 16.37 -3.13
CA ASP A 425 -22.14 16.17 -3.88
C ASP A 425 -22.36 17.12 -5.08
N GLY A 426 -21.44 18.04 -5.35
CA GLY A 426 -21.46 18.87 -6.56
C GLY A 426 -22.42 20.06 -6.50
N PHE A 427 -22.60 20.65 -5.31
CA PHE A 427 -23.39 21.87 -5.06
C PHE A 427 -24.89 21.73 -5.36
N HIS A 428 -25.46 20.53 -5.21
CA HIS A 428 -26.84 20.25 -5.65
C HIS A 428 -27.94 20.55 -4.62
N THR A 429 -27.63 21.15 -3.47
CA THR A 429 -28.66 21.47 -2.46
C THR A 429 -28.71 22.94 -2.06
N ASP A 430 -29.93 23.45 -1.86
CA ASP A 430 -30.22 24.75 -1.25
C ASP A 430 -30.04 24.73 0.28
N ASP A 431 -29.63 23.60 0.88
CA ASP A 431 -29.34 23.48 2.30
C ASP A 431 -27.83 23.59 2.60
N GLN A 432 -27.47 24.56 3.43
CA GLN A 432 -26.10 24.86 3.86
C GLN A 432 -25.49 23.77 4.77
N THR A 433 -25.90 22.51 4.66
CA THR A 433 -25.46 21.39 5.51
C THR A 433 -24.31 20.56 4.91
N GLY A 434 -23.73 20.98 3.78
CA GLY A 434 -22.47 20.43 3.31
C GLY A 434 -21.40 20.48 4.41
N VAL A 435 -20.64 19.40 4.57
CA VAL A 435 -19.48 19.36 5.47
C VAL A 435 -18.47 20.37 4.97
N THR A 436 -18.60 21.61 5.43
CA THR A 436 -17.63 22.64 5.13
C THR A 436 -16.38 22.29 5.94
N ILE A 437 -15.35 21.75 5.28
CA ILE A 437 -14.00 21.75 5.84
C ILE A 437 -13.54 23.21 5.80
N GLN A 438 -14.02 23.99 6.77
CA GLN A 438 -13.98 25.44 6.72
C GLN A 438 -12.56 25.94 7.02
N GLY A 439 -11.96 26.63 6.05
CA GLY A 439 -10.90 27.62 6.28
C GLY A 439 -9.55 27.07 6.68
N ARG A 440 -8.96 26.17 5.87
CA ARG A 440 -7.52 25.95 5.95
C ARG A 440 -6.85 26.95 5.01
N GLU A 441 -6.10 27.90 5.57
CA GLU A 441 -5.13 28.68 4.80
C GLU A 441 -4.05 27.69 4.31
N VAL A 442 -4.17 27.28 3.05
CA VAL A 442 -3.21 26.37 2.40
C VAL A 442 -2.20 27.21 1.64
N SER A 443 -0.91 26.95 1.84
CA SER A 443 0.18 27.59 1.10
C SER A 443 0.98 26.54 0.33
N GLU A 444 0.77 26.45 -0.98
CA GLU A 444 1.32 25.40 -1.84
C GLU A 444 1.84 25.98 -3.16
N ARG A 445 2.83 25.31 -3.78
CA ARG A 445 3.35 25.72 -5.08
C ARG A 445 2.42 25.21 -6.16
N VAL A 446 2.07 26.03 -7.15
CA VAL A 446 1.10 25.66 -8.21
C VAL A 446 1.53 24.39 -8.98
N SER A 447 2.83 24.15 -9.14
CA SER A 447 3.36 22.92 -9.76
C SER A 447 3.17 21.65 -8.91
N GLU A 448 2.91 21.77 -7.61
CA GLU A 448 2.73 20.66 -6.67
C GLU A 448 1.26 20.22 -6.55
N LEU A 449 0.31 21.06 -7.00
CA LEU A 449 -1.11 20.78 -6.99
C LEU A 449 -1.50 19.66 -7.97
N ASP A 450 -2.68 19.08 -7.75
CA ASP A 450 -3.26 18.12 -8.69
C ASP A 450 -3.57 18.79 -10.03
N GLU A 451 -3.69 18.00 -11.10
CA GLU A 451 -3.79 18.53 -12.47
C GLU A 451 -4.93 19.52 -12.67
N TYR A 452 -6.12 19.21 -12.16
CA TYR A 452 -7.29 20.08 -12.29
C TYR A 452 -7.18 21.35 -11.41
N GLU A 453 -6.64 21.24 -10.20
CA GLU A 453 -6.42 22.38 -9.31
C GLU A 453 -5.41 23.32 -9.92
N ARG A 454 -4.29 22.78 -10.40
CA ARG A 454 -3.27 23.53 -11.12
C ARG A 454 -3.87 24.25 -12.32
N GLU A 455 -4.70 23.57 -13.12
CA GLU A 455 -5.38 24.22 -14.26
C GLU A 455 -6.29 25.37 -13.80
N ALA A 456 -7.09 25.17 -12.77
CA ALA A 456 -7.97 26.20 -12.21
C ALA A 456 -7.17 27.39 -11.64
N PHE A 457 -6.15 27.15 -10.83
CA PHE A 457 -5.33 28.22 -10.26
C PHE A 457 -4.48 28.97 -11.29
N LEU A 458 -4.12 28.33 -12.41
CA LEU A 458 -3.47 29.01 -13.54
C LEU A 458 -4.43 29.84 -14.39
N SER A 459 -5.75 29.70 -14.22
CA SER A 459 -6.75 30.60 -14.81
C SER A 459 -7.23 31.69 -13.84
N MET A 460 -7.13 31.46 -12.53
CA MET A 460 -7.58 32.40 -11.49
C MET A 460 -6.64 33.59 -11.28
N ARG A 461 -7.20 34.72 -10.88
CA ARG A 461 -6.46 35.89 -10.37
C ARG A 461 -6.44 35.94 -8.85
N GLU A 462 -5.47 36.64 -8.28
CA GLU A 462 -5.49 36.96 -6.85
C GLU A 462 -6.77 37.76 -6.48
N GLY A 463 -7.44 37.31 -5.41
CA GLY A 463 -8.75 37.78 -4.95
C GLY A 463 -9.94 37.07 -5.58
N GLU A 464 -9.72 36.21 -6.58
CA GLU A 464 -10.77 35.49 -7.31
C GLU A 464 -11.37 34.37 -6.45
N GLY A 465 -12.69 34.22 -6.56
CA GLY A 465 -13.44 33.12 -5.96
C GLY A 465 -14.02 32.25 -7.07
N ASP A 466 -13.59 30.99 -7.14
CA ASP A 466 -13.96 30.06 -8.21
C ASP A 466 -14.64 28.82 -7.68
N GLN A 467 -15.64 28.37 -8.43
CA GLN A 467 -16.31 27.10 -8.26
C GLN A 467 -15.81 26.10 -9.31
N ALA A 468 -15.12 25.03 -8.91
CA ALA A 468 -14.73 23.95 -9.80
C ALA A 468 -15.56 22.68 -9.54
N ASP A 469 -15.86 21.94 -10.61
CA ASP A 469 -16.55 20.65 -10.60
C ASP A 469 -15.73 19.65 -11.42
N HIS A 470 -15.39 18.53 -10.78
CA HIS A 470 -14.54 17.51 -11.37
C HIS A 470 -15.27 16.17 -11.51
N GLN A 471 -15.94 15.94 -12.64
CA GLN A 471 -16.75 14.72 -12.85
C GLN A 471 -15.97 13.39 -12.80
N ALA A 472 -14.65 13.40 -12.97
CA ALA A 472 -13.85 12.17 -13.01
C ALA A 472 -13.48 11.60 -11.62
N ILE A 473 -13.76 12.30 -10.51
CA ILE A 473 -13.47 11.85 -9.13
C ILE A 473 -14.78 11.67 -8.31
N GLY A 474 -15.93 11.54 -8.98
CA GLY A 474 -17.24 11.78 -8.35
C GLY A 474 -17.60 13.26 -8.41
N ARG A 475 -18.87 13.66 -8.22
CA ARG A 475 -19.29 15.07 -8.37
C ARG A 475 -18.78 15.92 -7.22
N VAL A 476 -17.48 16.18 -7.16
CA VAL A 476 -16.89 17.00 -6.12
C VAL A 476 -16.89 18.46 -6.57
N GLY A 477 -17.60 19.28 -5.82
CA GLY A 477 -17.61 20.72 -5.92
C GLY A 477 -16.51 21.35 -5.06
N LEU A 478 -15.72 22.22 -5.63
CA LEU A 478 -14.64 22.94 -4.97
C LEU A 478 -14.92 24.44 -5.03
N LEU A 479 -14.87 25.15 -3.91
CA LEU A 479 -14.85 26.60 -3.87
C LEU A 479 -13.49 27.05 -3.37
N CYS A 480 -12.73 27.71 -4.24
CA CYS A 480 -11.43 28.26 -3.89
C CYS A 480 -11.50 29.78 -3.88
N ARG A 481 -10.86 30.40 -2.88
CA ARG A 481 -10.60 31.84 -2.88
C ARG A 481 -9.10 32.08 -2.82
N ALA A 482 -8.53 32.64 -3.89
CA ALA A 482 -7.10 32.93 -3.96
C ALA A 482 -6.77 34.19 -3.12
N ALA A 483 -5.87 34.05 -2.15
CA ALA A 483 -5.28 35.13 -1.38
C ALA A 483 -3.81 35.40 -1.81
N ALA A 484 -3.30 36.53 -1.36
CA ALA A 484 -2.22 37.29 -2.00
C ALA A 484 -0.93 36.56 -2.39
N GLN A 485 -0.28 37.05 -3.45
CA GLN A 485 1.06 36.63 -3.84
C GLN A 485 2.11 37.12 -2.82
N LYS A 486 2.72 36.21 -2.05
CA LYS A 486 3.95 36.52 -1.32
C LYS A 486 5.17 36.27 -2.22
N HIS A 487 5.79 37.36 -2.68
CA HIS A 487 7.14 37.30 -3.20
C HIS A 487 8.11 36.99 -2.07
N PHE A 488 8.50 35.72 -1.94
CA PHE A 488 9.70 35.37 -1.17
C PHE A 488 10.92 35.76 -2.02
N GLY A 489 11.49 36.94 -1.74
CA GLY A 489 12.83 37.26 -2.19
C GLY A 489 13.81 36.30 -1.53
N TRP A 490 14.59 35.58 -2.34
CA TRP A 490 15.69 34.73 -1.87
C TRP A 490 16.88 35.56 -1.41
#